data_AF-A0AAV5N1B9-F1
#
_entry.id   AF-A0AAV5N1B9-F1
#
_cell.length_a   1.000
_cell.length_b   1.000
_cell.length_c   1.000
_cell.angle_alpha   90.00
_cell.angle_beta   90.00
_cell.angle_gamma   90.00
#
_symmetry.space_group_name_H-M   'P 1'
#
loop_
_entity.id
_entity.type
_entity.pdbx_description
1 polymer ?
#
loop_
_entity_poly.entity_id
_entity_poly.type
_entity_poly.pdbx_seq_one_letter_code
_entity_poly.pdbx_strand_id
1 'polypeptide(L)'
;MFLEERRTHILAFLDKNERATVNQLAALFSLSKETIRHDLNALANQGLVQRCHGGAQIVRKSFQSDLIGSSDSVNIETLLRKINRKKPRAARVERTGQLTGGKVCILGSFNVDIVAKVERFPKGGESIMAVDSALGPGGKGANQALAASKAGADVHFVCKVGKDRFSQLAYEHLSASDIHSFTLYQSESVPTGNAIIYVSQQNGENMIAIHSGANQTITESEIIAIHERLAQSHVLLVQLENNFDATLNAMKIASALGVSIIVNPAPYSHEILPHLSLVDIITPNETEASLLSGIEVTDWKSAKKAAQEIAGKGVKTVIITMGNQGALIYENQRFYEVSAFPAVAVDTTGAGDAFTGALTAAVASGQSIRWAATYACAFASLAVEREGAANMPSHEQVLHRLSQTVRQ
;
A
#
# COMPACT_ATOMS: atom_id res chain seq x y z
N MET A 1 -27.55 -19.56 -28.57
CA MET A 1 -26.32 -18.89 -28.10
C MET A 1 -25.17 -19.88 -28.26
N PHE A 2 -24.11 -19.49 -28.97
CA PHE A 2 -22.94 -20.34 -29.16
C PHE A 2 -22.22 -20.58 -27.82
N LEU A 3 -21.50 -21.70 -27.69
CA LEU A 3 -20.92 -22.14 -26.42
C LEU A 3 -19.88 -21.15 -25.86
N GLU A 4 -19.03 -20.59 -26.73
CA GLU A 4 -18.03 -19.57 -26.38
C GLU A 4 -18.70 -18.26 -25.92
N GLU A 5 -19.63 -17.71 -26.71
CA GLU A 5 -20.39 -16.50 -26.36
C GLU A 5 -21.13 -16.62 -25.02
N ARG A 6 -21.68 -17.80 -24.75
CA ARG A 6 -22.39 -18.07 -23.51
C ARG A 6 -21.47 -18.01 -22.30
N ARG A 7 -20.27 -18.58 -22.39
CA ARG A 7 -19.28 -18.55 -21.31
C ARG A 7 -18.80 -17.13 -21.06
N THR A 8 -18.60 -16.34 -22.10
CA THR A 8 -18.26 -14.91 -22.00
C THR A 8 -19.36 -14.13 -21.28
N HIS A 9 -20.63 -14.36 -21.60
CA HIS A 9 -21.73 -13.66 -20.90
C HIS A 9 -21.88 -14.11 -19.44
N ILE A 10 -21.65 -15.39 -19.13
CA ILE A 10 -21.63 -15.87 -17.74
C ILE A 10 -20.50 -15.21 -16.95
N LEU A 11 -19.31 -15.08 -17.53
CA LEU A 11 -18.18 -14.38 -16.91
C LEU A 11 -18.48 -12.89 -16.69
N ALA A 12 -19.01 -12.18 -17.69
CA ALA A 12 -19.39 -10.78 -17.55
C ALA A 12 -20.44 -10.56 -16.45
N PHE A 13 -21.39 -11.50 -16.32
CA PHE A 13 -22.37 -11.46 -15.24
C PHE A 13 -21.72 -11.68 -13.87
N LEU A 14 -20.81 -12.65 -13.75
CA LEU A 14 -20.08 -12.94 -12.51
C LEU A 14 -19.08 -11.84 -12.14
N ASP A 15 -18.48 -11.16 -13.12
CA ASP A 15 -17.59 -10.01 -12.89
C ASP A 15 -18.35 -8.84 -12.27
N LYS A 16 -19.58 -8.59 -12.72
CA LYS A 16 -20.45 -7.54 -12.19
C LYS A 16 -21.08 -7.85 -10.83
N ASN A 17 -21.41 -9.11 -10.57
CA ASN A 17 -22.20 -9.52 -9.39
C ASN A 17 -21.38 -10.33 -8.37
N GLU A 18 -20.09 -10.54 -8.64
CA GLU A 18 -19.10 -11.33 -7.90
C GLU A 18 -19.40 -12.83 -7.79
N ARG A 19 -20.66 -13.22 -7.60
CA ARG A 19 -21.12 -14.61 -7.43
C ARG A 19 -22.49 -14.83 -8.06
N ALA A 20 -22.76 -16.06 -8.50
CA ALA A 20 -24.09 -16.45 -8.95
C ALA A 20 -24.36 -17.95 -8.70
N THR A 21 -25.63 -18.28 -8.47
CA THR A 21 -26.08 -19.67 -8.37
C THR A 21 -26.39 -20.25 -9.75
N VAL A 22 -26.33 -21.58 -9.86
CA VAL A 22 -26.72 -22.31 -11.09
C VAL A 22 -28.18 -22.01 -11.46
N ASN A 23 -29.06 -21.85 -10.48
CA ASN A 23 -30.48 -21.53 -10.72
C ASN A 23 -30.66 -20.14 -11.32
N GLN A 24 -29.93 -19.14 -10.82
CA GLN A 24 -29.99 -17.76 -11.33
C GLN A 24 -29.48 -17.69 -12.77
N LEU A 25 -28.33 -18.32 -13.05
CA LEU A 25 -27.76 -18.34 -14.40
C LEU A 25 -28.64 -19.13 -15.38
N ALA A 26 -29.22 -20.26 -14.95
CA ALA A 26 -30.14 -21.05 -15.76
C ALA A 26 -31.39 -20.25 -16.15
N ALA A 27 -31.96 -19.48 -15.22
CA ALA A 27 -33.09 -18.60 -15.49
C ALA A 27 -32.70 -17.44 -16.41
N LEU A 28 -31.58 -16.76 -16.13
CA LEU A 28 -31.12 -15.60 -16.87
C LEU A 28 -30.82 -15.92 -18.34
N PHE A 29 -30.16 -17.04 -18.59
CA PHE A 29 -29.76 -17.45 -19.94
C PHE A 29 -30.78 -18.37 -20.63
N SER A 30 -31.88 -18.72 -19.96
CA SER A 30 -32.89 -19.67 -20.45
C SER A 30 -32.30 -21.03 -20.84
N LEU A 31 -31.54 -21.65 -19.91
CA LEU A 31 -30.81 -22.89 -20.13
C LEU A 31 -31.06 -23.93 -19.04
N SER A 32 -30.73 -25.19 -19.33
CA SER A 32 -30.75 -26.25 -18.33
C SER A 32 -29.67 -26.02 -17.25
N LYS A 33 -29.94 -26.50 -16.03
CA LYS A 33 -28.98 -26.42 -14.91
C LYS A 33 -27.73 -27.23 -15.22
N GLU A 34 -27.88 -28.34 -15.95
CA GLU A 34 -26.82 -29.23 -16.39
C GLU A 34 -25.86 -28.52 -17.35
N THR A 35 -26.39 -27.75 -18.32
CA THR A 35 -25.58 -26.91 -19.22
C THR A 35 -24.79 -25.86 -18.45
N ILE A 36 -25.43 -25.14 -17.53
CA ILE A 36 -24.75 -24.14 -16.68
C ILE A 36 -23.66 -24.79 -15.81
N ARG A 37 -23.94 -25.95 -15.20
CA ARG A 37 -22.92 -26.67 -14.41
C ARG A 37 -21.73 -27.09 -15.26
N HIS A 38 -21.96 -27.51 -16.49
CA HIS A 38 -20.89 -27.89 -17.43
C HIS A 38 -20.04 -26.67 -17.81
N ASP A 39 -20.65 -25.53 -18.13
CA ASP A 39 -19.92 -24.30 -18.45
C ASP A 39 -19.16 -23.74 -17.26
N LEU A 40 -19.76 -23.74 -16.06
CA LEU A 40 -19.06 -23.34 -14.84
C LEU A 40 -17.91 -24.29 -14.47
N ASN A 41 -18.00 -25.58 -14.81
CA ASN A 41 -16.88 -26.52 -14.63
C ASN A 41 -15.76 -26.24 -15.63
N ALA A 42 -16.10 -25.95 -16.89
CA ALA A 42 -15.11 -25.58 -17.90
C ALA A 42 -14.38 -24.28 -17.53
N LEU A 43 -15.12 -23.25 -17.10
CA LEU A 43 -14.57 -21.98 -16.64
C LEU A 43 -13.73 -22.15 -15.36
N ALA A 44 -14.12 -23.07 -14.46
CA ALA A 44 -13.34 -23.38 -13.26
C ALA A 44 -12.04 -24.11 -13.61
N ASN A 45 -12.07 -25.03 -14.57
CA ASN A 45 -10.87 -25.70 -15.08
C ASN A 45 -9.89 -24.72 -15.76
N GLN A 46 -10.41 -23.64 -16.36
CA GLN A 46 -9.60 -22.52 -16.87
C GLN A 46 -9.13 -21.56 -15.76
N GLY A 47 -9.63 -21.74 -14.53
CA GLY A 47 -9.33 -20.93 -13.36
C GLY A 47 -9.88 -19.50 -13.44
N LEU A 48 -10.94 -19.29 -14.22
CA LEU A 48 -11.64 -18.01 -14.35
C LEU A 48 -12.74 -17.85 -13.28
N VAL A 49 -13.24 -18.95 -12.73
CA VAL A 49 -14.25 -18.97 -11.66
C VAL A 49 -13.91 -20.03 -10.61
N GLN A 50 -14.35 -19.84 -9.38
CA GLN A 50 -14.24 -20.80 -8.29
C GLN A 50 -15.63 -21.39 -8.03
N ARG A 51 -15.70 -22.72 -7.95
CA ARG A 51 -16.95 -23.43 -7.65
C ARG A 51 -17.32 -23.24 -6.18
N CYS A 52 -18.57 -22.89 -5.93
CA CYS A 52 -19.14 -22.82 -4.58
C CYS A 52 -20.42 -23.68 -4.51
N HIS A 53 -20.97 -23.87 -3.31
CA HIS A 53 -22.10 -24.79 -3.11
C HIS A 53 -23.34 -24.31 -3.90
N GLY A 54 -23.62 -24.97 -5.02
CA GLY A 54 -24.74 -24.62 -5.92
C GLY A 54 -24.49 -23.46 -6.90
N GLY A 55 -23.25 -22.99 -7.07
CA GLY A 55 -22.91 -21.82 -7.90
C GLY A 55 -21.43 -21.68 -8.25
N ALA A 56 -21.05 -20.46 -8.67
CA ALA A 56 -19.66 -20.07 -8.88
C ALA A 56 -19.43 -18.60 -8.52
N GLN A 57 -18.19 -18.28 -8.16
CA GLN A 57 -17.68 -16.93 -7.89
C GLN A 57 -16.58 -16.59 -8.91
N ILE A 58 -16.48 -15.34 -9.35
CA ILE A 58 -15.38 -14.95 -10.25
C ILE A 58 -14.04 -15.07 -9.53
N VAL A 59 -13.06 -15.73 -10.16
CA VAL A 59 -11.67 -15.71 -9.68
C VAL A 59 -11.00 -14.58 -10.43
N ARG A 60 -10.70 -13.49 -9.73
CA ARG A 60 -9.86 -12.43 -10.26
C ARG A 60 -8.41 -12.93 -10.37
N LYS A 61 -8.15 -13.86 -11.29
CA LYS A 61 -6.80 -13.98 -11.85
C LYS A 61 -6.54 -12.64 -12.51
N SER A 62 -5.48 -11.94 -12.10
CA SER A 62 -4.95 -10.78 -12.81
C SER A 62 -5.01 -11.06 -14.31
N PHE A 63 -5.80 -10.28 -15.05
CA PHE A 63 -6.04 -10.43 -16.49
C PHE A 63 -4.70 -10.65 -17.22
N GLN A 64 -4.43 -11.89 -17.62
CA GLN A 64 -3.28 -12.26 -18.45
C GLN A 64 -3.68 -12.50 -19.91
N SER A 65 -4.95 -12.30 -20.29
CA SER A 65 -5.47 -12.82 -21.56
C SER A 65 -5.88 -11.81 -22.64
N ASP A 66 -5.70 -10.49 -22.48
CA ASP A 66 -6.06 -9.52 -23.53
C ASP A 66 -4.89 -8.65 -24.06
N LEU A 67 -3.66 -9.19 -24.08
CA LEU A 67 -2.51 -8.48 -24.67
C LEU A 67 -1.61 -9.32 -25.58
N ILE A 68 -1.98 -10.55 -25.93
CA ILE A 68 -1.26 -11.32 -26.95
C ILE A 68 -1.88 -11.01 -28.31
N GLY A 69 -1.51 -9.84 -28.84
CA GLY A 69 -2.03 -9.32 -30.10
C GLY A 69 -1.10 -8.37 -30.82
N SER A 70 0.22 -8.51 -30.68
CA SER A 70 1.25 -8.06 -31.63
C SER A 70 2.61 -8.27 -31.00
N SER A 71 3.57 -8.75 -31.78
CA SER A 71 4.98 -9.02 -31.44
C SER A 71 5.83 -7.78 -31.11
N ASP A 72 5.28 -6.79 -30.44
CA ASP A 72 6.04 -5.76 -29.75
C ASP A 72 5.99 -6.12 -28.26
N SER A 73 7.11 -6.53 -27.68
CA SER A 73 7.21 -6.64 -26.24
C SER A 73 6.81 -5.30 -25.63
N VAL A 74 5.64 -5.26 -24.98
CA VAL A 74 5.17 -4.05 -24.30
C VAL A 74 6.15 -3.79 -23.17
N ASN A 75 7.07 -2.86 -23.41
CA ASN A 75 7.96 -2.31 -22.42
C ASN A 75 7.42 -0.96 -21.93
N ILE A 76 7.98 -0.46 -20.82
CA ILE A 76 7.53 0.77 -20.18
C ILE A 76 7.64 1.96 -21.11
N GLU A 77 8.70 2.06 -21.91
CA GLU A 77 8.86 3.15 -22.88
C GLU A 77 7.70 3.19 -23.88
N THR A 78 7.28 2.03 -24.38
CA THR A 78 6.16 1.91 -25.31
C THR A 78 4.84 2.29 -24.64
N LEU A 79 4.63 1.88 -23.39
CA LEU A 79 3.46 2.29 -22.61
C LEU A 79 3.45 3.80 -22.36
N LEU A 80 4.56 4.40 -21.92
CA LEU A 80 4.69 5.83 -21.67
C LEU A 80 4.45 6.64 -22.94
N ARG A 81 4.96 6.20 -24.10
CA ARG A 81 4.66 6.83 -25.40
C ARG A 81 3.16 6.78 -25.72
N LYS A 82 2.48 5.66 -25.43
CA LYS A 82 1.02 5.53 -25.62
C LYS A 82 0.23 6.44 -24.68
N ILE A 83 0.62 6.52 -23.41
CA ILE A 83 0.00 7.41 -22.41
C ILE A 83 0.17 8.86 -22.85
N ASN A 84 1.40 9.30 -23.14
CA ASN A 84 1.70 10.70 -23.49
C ASN A 84 1.05 11.16 -24.81
N ARG A 85 0.75 10.24 -25.74
CA ARG A 85 -0.01 10.55 -26.97
C ARG A 85 -1.47 10.87 -26.71
N LYS A 86 -2.08 10.24 -25.70
CA LYS A 86 -3.43 10.57 -25.25
C LYS A 86 -3.29 11.78 -24.31
N LYS A 87 -3.74 12.97 -24.72
CA LYS A 87 -3.67 14.18 -23.87
C LYS A 87 -4.03 13.84 -22.41
N PRO A 88 -3.20 14.20 -21.42
CA PRO A 88 -3.45 13.81 -20.03
C PRO A 88 -4.80 14.38 -19.60
N ARG A 89 -5.73 13.49 -19.26
CA ARG A 89 -6.91 13.86 -18.51
C ARG A 89 -6.44 13.95 -17.07
N ALA A 90 -6.12 15.15 -16.60
CA ALA A 90 -5.90 15.36 -15.18
C ALA A 90 -7.13 14.80 -14.45
N ALA A 91 -6.93 13.77 -13.61
CA ALA A 91 -7.97 13.32 -12.70
C ALA A 91 -8.26 14.52 -11.79
N ARG A 92 -9.32 15.26 -12.11
CA ARG A 92 -9.73 16.43 -11.36
C ARG A 92 -10.34 15.88 -10.08
N VAL A 93 -9.56 15.87 -8.99
CA VAL A 93 -10.10 15.56 -7.67
C VAL A 93 -11.12 16.64 -7.35
N GLU A 94 -12.41 16.30 -7.46
CA GLU A 94 -13.47 17.16 -6.94
C GLU A 94 -13.26 17.25 -5.43
N ARG A 95 -13.03 18.48 -4.94
CA ARG A 95 -12.89 18.73 -3.49
C ARG A 95 -14.25 18.54 -2.84
N THR A 96 -14.60 17.32 -2.50
CA THR A 96 -15.88 17.00 -1.85
C THR A 96 -15.89 17.37 -0.37
N GLY A 97 -14.75 17.73 0.22
CA GLY A 97 -14.63 18.11 1.64
C GLY A 97 -14.88 16.94 2.61
N GLN A 98 -15.31 15.78 2.11
CA GLN A 98 -15.49 14.53 2.84
C GLN A 98 -14.29 13.61 2.60
N LEU A 99 -13.93 12.80 3.59
CA LEU A 99 -12.75 11.90 3.57
C LEU A 99 -12.98 10.54 2.93
N THR A 100 -14.19 10.32 2.43
CA THR A 100 -14.60 9.03 1.86
C THR A 100 -14.43 9.04 0.36
N GLY A 101 -13.88 7.94 -0.20
CA GLY A 101 -13.90 7.68 -1.64
C GLY A 101 -12.69 8.19 -2.42
N GLY A 102 -11.63 8.65 -1.75
CA GLY A 102 -10.33 8.87 -2.39
C GLY A 102 -9.74 7.54 -2.86
N LYS A 103 -9.30 7.46 -4.12
CA LYS A 103 -8.75 6.24 -4.71
C LYS A 103 -7.23 6.20 -4.60
N VAL A 104 -6.70 5.16 -3.96
CA VAL A 104 -5.28 5.00 -3.69
C VAL A 104 -4.78 3.68 -4.28
N CYS A 105 -3.76 3.74 -5.13
CA CYS A 105 -2.98 2.57 -5.51
C CYS A 105 -1.70 2.55 -4.66
N ILE A 106 -1.41 1.40 -4.06
CA ILE A 106 -0.22 1.22 -3.23
C ILE A 106 0.60 0.11 -3.83
N LEU A 107 1.81 0.41 -4.27
CA LEU A 107 2.80 -0.60 -4.61
C LEU A 107 3.78 -0.70 -3.45
N GLY A 108 3.78 -1.84 -2.78
CA GLY A 108 4.55 -1.98 -1.54
C GLY A 108 4.88 -3.42 -1.17
N SER A 109 5.62 -3.53 -0.08
CA SER A 109 6.07 -4.79 0.48
C SER A 109 4.97 -5.52 1.26
N PHE A 110 5.06 -6.83 1.26
CA PHE A 110 4.45 -7.69 2.26
C PHE A 110 5.56 -8.54 2.90
N ASN A 111 5.60 -8.57 4.23
CA ASN A 111 6.50 -9.43 4.99
C ASN A 111 5.72 -10.29 5.97
N VAL A 112 6.32 -11.41 6.38
CA VAL A 112 5.92 -12.10 7.61
C VAL A 112 6.87 -11.71 8.72
N ASP A 113 6.31 -11.11 9.76
CA ASP A 113 7.05 -10.68 10.94
C ASP A 113 7.10 -11.83 11.95
N ILE A 114 8.33 -12.21 12.32
CA ILE A 114 8.65 -13.27 13.27
C ILE A 114 9.18 -12.59 14.53
N VAL A 115 8.31 -12.42 15.52
CA VAL A 115 8.59 -11.67 16.74
C VAL A 115 9.00 -12.63 17.84
N ALA A 116 10.13 -12.37 18.50
CA ALA A 116 10.59 -13.03 19.71
C ALA A 116 10.72 -11.99 20.83
N LYS A 117 9.91 -12.12 21.89
CA LYS A 117 10.06 -11.30 23.10
C LYS A 117 11.13 -11.93 23.98
N VAL A 118 12.13 -11.15 24.34
CA VAL A 118 13.28 -11.60 25.12
C VAL A 118 13.47 -10.69 26.32
N GLU A 119 14.04 -11.20 27.42
CA GLU A 119 14.33 -10.37 28.60
C GLU A 119 15.31 -9.26 28.23
N ARG A 120 16.35 -9.60 27.45
CA ARG A 120 17.33 -8.69 26.85
C ARG A 120 17.76 -9.20 25.49
N PHE A 121 18.41 -8.37 24.68
CA PHE A 121 18.99 -8.83 23.43
C PHE A 121 20.10 -9.89 23.63
N PRO A 122 20.17 -10.90 22.74
CA PRO A 122 21.26 -11.87 22.74
C PRO A 122 22.57 -11.20 22.32
N LYS A 123 23.68 -11.62 22.91
CA LYS A 123 25.02 -11.21 22.47
C LYS A 123 25.57 -12.20 21.44
N GLY A 124 26.61 -11.80 20.70
CA GLY A 124 27.28 -12.68 19.74
C GLY A 124 27.77 -13.97 20.41
N GLY A 125 27.36 -15.14 19.89
CA GLY A 125 27.69 -16.46 20.42
C GLY A 125 26.75 -16.98 21.53
N GLU A 126 25.74 -16.21 21.91
CA GLU A 126 24.78 -16.60 22.95
C GLU A 126 23.49 -17.19 22.36
N SER A 127 22.86 -18.12 23.09
CA SER A 127 21.47 -18.53 22.88
C SER A 127 20.69 -18.25 24.15
N ILE A 128 19.60 -17.48 24.05
CA ILE A 128 18.72 -17.16 25.16
C ILE A 128 17.33 -17.74 24.91
N MET A 129 16.60 -18.01 25.98
CA MET A 129 15.19 -18.42 25.87
C MET A 129 14.33 -17.19 25.60
N ALA A 130 13.49 -17.26 24.57
CA ALA A 130 12.44 -16.27 24.38
C ALA A 130 11.35 -16.46 25.45
N VAL A 131 10.82 -15.34 25.94
CA VAL A 131 9.69 -15.30 26.88
C VAL A 131 8.39 -15.62 26.15
N ASP A 132 8.28 -15.19 24.89
CA ASP A 132 7.10 -15.36 24.03
C ASP A 132 7.53 -15.23 22.56
N SER A 133 6.74 -15.78 21.64
CA SER A 133 6.96 -15.62 20.22
C SER A 133 5.65 -15.56 19.43
N ALA A 134 5.65 -14.75 18.37
CA ALA A 134 4.49 -14.55 17.52
C ALA A 134 4.89 -14.46 16.05
N LEU A 135 3.96 -14.86 15.19
CA LEU A 135 4.03 -14.71 13.75
C LEU A 135 2.89 -13.79 13.32
N GLY A 136 3.20 -12.76 12.55
CA GLY A 136 2.23 -11.76 12.13
C GLY A 136 2.46 -11.25 10.71
N PRO A 137 1.44 -10.63 10.11
CA PRO A 137 1.60 -9.88 8.87
C PRO A 137 2.42 -8.61 9.13
N GLY A 138 3.29 -8.26 8.19
CA GLY A 138 4.10 -7.05 8.23
C GLY A 138 4.43 -6.53 6.85
N GLY A 139 5.42 -5.63 6.80
CA GLY A 139 5.80 -4.91 5.58
C GLY A 139 5.11 -3.55 5.49
N LYS A 140 5.88 -2.52 5.14
CA LYS A 140 5.40 -1.14 5.11
C LYS A 140 4.24 -0.96 4.14
N GLY A 141 4.29 -1.63 3.00
CA GLY A 141 3.21 -1.57 2.00
C GLY A 141 1.88 -2.04 2.55
N ALA A 142 1.87 -3.22 3.19
CA ALA A 142 0.68 -3.80 3.80
C ALA A 142 0.14 -2.92 4.95
N ASN A 143 1.01 -2.44 5.84
CA ASN A 143 0.62 -1.57 6.95
C ASN A 143 0.01 -0.24 6.45
N GLN A 144 0.64 0.39 5.46
CA GLN A 144 0.17 1.63 4.87
C GLN A 144 -1.16 1.44 4.11
N ALA A 145 -1.34 0.28 3.46
CA ALA A 145 -2.60 -0.06 2.81
C ALA A 145 -3.75 -0.25 3.78
N LEU A 146 -3.50 -0.94 4.89
CA LEU A 146 -4.51 -1.09 5.93
C LEU A 146 -4.86 0.25 6.58
N ALA A 147 -3.85 1.08 6.88
CA ALA A 147 -4.07 2.42 7.43
C ALA A 147 -4.87 3.33 6.48
N ALA A 148 -4.53 3.32 5.19
CA ALA A 148 -5.26 4.09 4.17
C ALA A 148 -6.72 3.62 4.05
N SER A 149 -6.97 2.31 4.06
CA SER A 149 -8.34 1.76 4.01
C SER A 149 -9.14 2.16 5.26
N LYS A 150 -8.57 1.95 6.45
CA LYS A 150 -9.19 2.35 7.73
C LYS A 150 -9.44 3.84 7.86
N ALA A 151 -8.65 4.66 7.16
CA ALA A 151 -8.83 6.10 7.06
C ALA A 151 -9.94 6.53 6.08
N GLY A 152 -10.55 5.60 5.33
CA GLY A 152 -11.71 5.84 4.45
C GLY A 152 -11.40 5.88 2.95
N ALA A 153 -10.18 5.51 2.54
CA ALA A 153 -9.81 5.44 1.12
C ALA A 153 -10.27 4.13 0.45
N ASP A 154 -10.57 4.21 -0.85
CA ASP A 154 -10.72 3.05 -1.73
C ASP A 154 -9.30 2.62 -2.18
N VAL A 155 -8.78 1.59 -1.51
CA VAL A 155 -7.39 1.13 -1.68
C VAL A 155 -7.32 -0.05 -2.63
N HIS A 156 -6.41 0.03 -3.60
CA HIS A 156 -5.88 -1.12 -4.32
C HIS A 156 -4.42 -1.37 -3.93
N PHE A 157 -4.15 -2.49 -3.24
CA PHE A 157 -2.80 -2.85 -2.82
C PHE A 157 -2.14 -3.84 -3.80
N VAL A 158 -0.91 -3.54 -4.23
CA VAL A 158 -0.11 -4.39 -5.12
C VAL A 158 1.14 -4.82 -4.37
N CYS A 159 1.33 -6.13 -4.24
CA CYS A 159 2.52 -6.72 -3.61
C CYS A 159 2.92 -8.04 -4.27
N LYS A 160 4.08 -8.56 -3.89
CA LYS A 160 4.63 -9.83 -4.40
C LYS A 160 5.17 -10.68 -3.26
N VAL A 161 4.73 -11.94 -3.22
CA VAL A 161 5.14 -12.95 -2.24
C VAL A 161 5.81 -14.13 -2.94
N GLY A 162 6.38 -15.07 -2.18
CA GLY A 162 6.92 -16.31 -2.75
C GLY A 162 5.84 -17.35 -3.03
N LYS A 163 6.26 -18.56 -3.40
CA LYS A 163 5.41 -19.78 -3.42
C LYS A 163 5.65 -20.67 -2.19
N ASP A 164 5.82 -20.06 -1.04
CA ASP A 164 6.03 -20.74 0.24
C ASP A 164 4.76 -20.66 1.12
N ARG A 165 4.83 -21.22 2.33
CA ARG A 165 3.71 -21.20 3.27
C ARG A 165 3.33 -19.78 3.73
N PHE A 166 4.25 -18.82 3.66
CA PHE A 166 3.96 -17.42 3.99
C PHE A 166 3.08 -16.75 2.95
N SER A 167 3.09 -17.22 1.69
CA SER A 167 2.16 -16.73 0.67
C SER A 167 0.69 -16.99 1.01
N GLN A 168 0.40 -18.13 1.66
CA GLN A 168 -0.94 -18.44 2.14
C GLN A 168 -1.35 -17.51 3.29
N LEU A 169 -0.45 -17.27 4.25
CA LEU A 169 -0.67 -16.31 5.34
C LEU A 169 -0.95 -14.91 4.78
N ALA A 170 -0.20 -14.48 3.78
CA ALA A 170 -0.41 -13.21 3.10
C ALA A 170 -1.81 -13.12 2.47
N TYR A 171 -2.21 -14.15 1.71
CA TYR A 171 -3.52 -14.19 1.08
C TYR A 171 -4.67 -14.19 2.09
N GLU A 172 -4.58 -15.01 3.13
CA GLU A 172 -5.57 -15.10 4.20
C GLU A 172 -5.69 -13.77 4.95
N HIS A 173 -4.56 -13.15 5.31
CA HIS A 173 -4.55 -11.86 5.98
C HIS A 173 -5.18 -10.77 5.12
N LEU A 174 -4.74 -10.61 3.88
CA LEU A 174 -5.26 -9.57 2.98
C LEU A 174 -6.76 -9.75 2.73
N SER A 175 -7.21 -11.00 2.54
CA SER A 175 -8.63 -11.31 2.32
C SER A 175 -9.51 -11.09 3.55
N ALA A 176 -8.95 -11.22 4.76
CA ALA A 176 -9.67 -10.97 6.02
C ALA A 176 -9.55 -9.52 6.50
N SER A 177 -8.63 -8.74 5.93
CA SER A 177 -8.41 -7.33 6.26
C SER A 177 -9.44 -6.41 5.59
N ASP A 178 -9.43 -5.13 5.97
CA ASP A 178 -10.25 -4.12 5.29
C ASP A 178 -9.65 -3.64 3.95
N ILE A 179 -8.60 -4.29 3.45
CA ILE A 179 -8.06 -4.02 2.11
C ILE A 179 -8.94 -4.74 1.09
N HIS A 180 -10.00 -4.07 0.62
CA HIS A 180 -11.02 -4.68 -0.23
C HIS A 180 -10.58 -5.01 -1.67
N SER A 181 -9.41 -4.53 -2.09
CA SER A 181 -8.88 -4.75 -3.44
C SER A 181 -7.37 -4.92 -3.39
N PHE A 182 -6.86 -6.04 -3.90
CA PHE A 182 -5.42 -6.27 -3.99
C PHE A 182 -5.02 -7.11 -5.21
N THR A 183 -3.76 -6.95 -5.62
CA THR A 183 -3.05 -7.79 -6.59
C THR A 183 -1.88 -8.44 -5.86
N LEU A 184 -1.90 -9.77 -5.76
CA LEU A 184 -0.86 -10.58 -5.12
C LEU A 184 -0.09 -11.37 -6.17
N TYR A 185 1.08 -10.87 -6.57
CA TYR A 185 1.99 -11.61 -7.44
C TYR A 185 2.74 -12.69 -6.65
N GLN A 186 3.19 -13.73 -7.34
CA GLN A 186 3.98 -14.80 -6.76
C GLN A 186 5.30 -14.96 -7.51
N SER A 187 6.40 -15.03 -6.76
CA SER A 187 7.73 -15.35 -7.27
C SER A 187 7.93 -16.86 -7.36
N GLU A 188 8.44 -17.33 -8.50
CA GLU A 188 8.80 -18.74 -8.72
C GLU A 188 10.14 -19.12 -8.07
N SER A 189 11.01 -18.13 -7.80
CA SER A 189 12.42 -18.38 -7.46
C SER A 189 12.82 -17.90 -6.07
N VAL A 190 12.04 -17.02 -5.43
CA VAL A 190 12.40 -16.38 -4.16
C VAL A 190 11.26 -16.51 -3.15
N PRO A 191 11.55 -16.82 -1.86
CA PRO A 191 10.51 -16.90 -0.83
C PRO A 191 9.91 -15.52 -0.50
N THR A 192 8.77 -15.52 0.19
CA THR A 192 8.12 -14.35 0.75
C THR A 192 9.07 -13.61 1.69
N GLY A 193 9.01 -12.28 1.66
CA GLY A 193 9.78 -11.45 2.57
C GLY A 193 9.43 -11.73 4.02
N ASN A 194 10.39 -11.59 4.92
CA ASN A 194 10.18 -11.76 6.35
C ASN A 194 11.09 -10.85 7.16
N ALA A 195 10.66 -10.56 8.39
CA ALA A 195 11.45 -9.83 9.37
C ALA A 195 11.59 -10.67 10.63
N ILE A 196 12.82 -10.81 11.14
CA ILE A 196 13.08 -11.40 12.46
C ILE A 196 13.23 -10.24 13.43
N ILE A 197 12.34 -10.20 14.42
CA ILE A 197 12.19 -9.07 15.34
C ILE A 197 12.43 -9.58 16.75
N TYR A 198 13.45 -9.05 17.42
CA TYR A 198 13.62 -9.20 18.85
C TYR A 198 13.04 -7.99 19.57
N VAL A 199 12.21 -8.22 20.59
CA VAL A 199 11.64 -7.19 21.45
C VAL A 199 12.18 -7.38 22.87
N SER A 200 12.92 -6.39 23.37
CA SER A 200 13.56 -6.45 24.69
C SER A 200 12.61 -5.96 25.79
N GLN A 201 12.33 -6.79 26.79
CA GLN A 201 11.50 -6.40 27.93
C GLN A 201 12.20 -5.39 28.86
N GLN A 202 13.53 -5.32 28.86
CA GLN A 202 14.28 -4.39 29.69
C GLN A 202 14.02 -2.92 29.35
N ASN A 203 13.81 -2.61 28.07
CA ASN A 203 13.73 -1.23 27.58
C ASN A 203 12.67 -1.00 26.50
N GLY A 204 11.96 -2.04 26.05
CA GLY A 204 10.96 -1.94 24.98
C GLY A 204 11.56 -1.69 23.59
N GLU A 205 12.88 -1.77 23.45
CA GLU A 205 13.55 -1.59 22.15
C GLU A 205 13.40 -2.84 21.28
N ASN A 206 13.56 -2.63 19.96
CA ASN A 206 13.46 -3.68 18.96
C ASN A 206 14.75 -3.78 18.13
N MET A 207 15.20 -5.02 17.86
CA MET A 207 16.21 -5.30 16.82
C MET A 207 15.55 -6.07 15.68
N ILE A 208 15.68 -5.56 14.46
CA ILE A 208 14.99 -6.10 13.29
C ILE A 208 16.01 -6.49 12.21
N ALA A 209 15.94 -7.73 11.75
CA ALA A 209 16.65 -8.20 10.56
C ALA A 209 15.63 -8.54 9.47
N ILE A 210 15.71 -7.88 8.32
CA ILE A 210 14.75 -8.03 7.22
C ILE A 210 15.40 -8.82 6.08
N HIS A 211 14.70 -9.84 5.60
CA HIS A 211 14.97 -10.48 4.32
C HIS A 211 13.85 -10.12 3.34
N SER A 212 14.13 -9.24 2.37
CA SER A 212 13.11 -8.69 1.48
C SER A 212 12.48 -9.73 0.54
N GLY A 213 13.20 -10.83 0.22
CA GLY A 213 12.66 -11.93 -0.58
C GLY A 213 11.97 -11.49 -1.87
N ALA A 214 10.77 -12.01 -2.10
CA ALA A 214 9.97 -11.77 -3.30
C ALA A 214 9.64 -10.28 -3.55
N ASN A 215 9.69 -9.42 -2.52
CA ASN A 215 9.49 -7.97 -2.68
C ASN A 215 10.52 -7.33 -3.63
N GLN A 216 11.68 -7.96 -3.81
CA GLN A 216 12.77 -7.49 -4.69
C GLN A 216 12.69 -8.09 -6.11
N THR A 217 11.60 -8.77 -6.47
CA THR A 217 11.48 -9.50 -7.74
C THR A 217 10.31 -9.03 -8.60
N ILE A 218 9.79 -7.83 -8.34
CA ILE A 218 8.67 -7.29 -9.12
C ILE A 218 9.17 -6.94 -10.52
N THR A 219 8.54 -7.52 -11.54
CA THR A 219 8.99 -7.40 -12.93
C THR A 219 8.39 -6.17 -13.61
N GLU A 220 9.03 -5.74 -14.70
CA GLU A 220 8.51 -4.69 -15.56
C GLU A 220 7.09 -5.01 -16.07
N SER A 221 6.85 -6.27 -16.47
CA SER A 221 5.54 -6.72 -16.94
C SER A 221 4.45 -6.68 -15.87
N GLU A 222 4.79 -6.96 -14.62
CA GLU A 222 3.88 -6.84 -13.48
C GLU A 222 3.52 -5.37 -13.23
N ILE A 223 4.47 -4.45 -13.34
CA ILE A 223 4.20 -3.00 -13.24
C ILE A 223 3.33 -2.49 -14.40
N ILE A 224 3.57 -2.97 -15.62
CA ILE A 224 2.73 -2.62 -16.79
C ILE A 224 1.29 -3.13 -16.61
N ALA A 225 1.11 -4.32 -16.01
CA ALA A 225 -0.20 -4.91 -15.80
C ALA A 225 -1.08 -4.10 -14.84
N ILE A 226 -0.50 -3.33 -13.92
CA ILE A 226 -1.27 -2.48 -12.99
C ILE A 226 -1.59 -1.08 -13.54
N HIS A 227 -1.22 -0.75 -14.79
CA HIS A 227 -1.38 0.62 -15.30
C HIS A 227 -2.84 1.13 -15.30
N GLU A 228 -3.83 0.26 -15.57
CA GLU A 228 -5.24 0.65 -15.52
C GLU A 228 -5.68 0.99 -14.08
N ARG A 229 -5.12 0.29 -13.07
CA ARG A 229 -5.37 0.62 -11.66
C ARG A 229 -4.75 1.96 -11.29
N LEU A 230 -3.54 2.23 -11.78
CA LEU A 230 -2.92 3.54 -11.62
C LEU A 230 -3.76 4.64 -12.28
N ALA A 231 -4.24 4.42 -13.51
CA ALA A 231 -5.05 5.40 -14.25
C ALA A 231 -6.38 5.75 -13.57
N GLN A 232 -6.91 4.86 -12.75
CA GLN A 232 -8.14 5.06 -11.98
C GLN A 232 -7.90 5.67 -10.59
N SER A 233 -6.64 5.81 -10.16
CA SER A 233 -6.27 6.27 -8.83
C SER A 233 -6.04 7.79 -8.80
N HIS A 234 -6.27 8.40 -7.65
CA HIS A 234 -5.90 9.80 -7.41
C HIS A 234 -4.46 9.90 -6.91
N VAL A 235 -4.01 8.90 -6.14
CA VAL A 235 -2.68 8.85 -5.53
C VAL A 235 -2.06 7.47 -5.74
N LEU A 236 -0.78 7.46 -6.11
CA LEU A 236 0.14 6.35 -5.95
C LEU A 236 0.95 6.57 -4.67
N LEU A 237 0.92 5.60 -3.76
CA LEU A 237 1.82 5.54 -2.62
C LEU A 237 2.83 4.41 -2.80
N VAL A 238 4.10 4.72 -2.59
CA VAL A 238 5.20 3.75 -2.61
C VAL A 238 6.13 3.92 -1.41
N GLN A 239 6.78 2.83 -1.03
CA GLN A 239 7.91 2.82 -0.10
C GLN A 239 9.15 2.27 -0.81
N LEU A 240 10.27 2.16 -0.10
CA LEU A 240 11.56 1.71 -0.66
C LEU A 240 11.94 0.28 -0.23
N GLU A 241 10.95 -0.58 0.06
CA GLU A 241 11.17 -2.01 0.40
C GLU A 241 11.11 -2.96 -0.80
N ASN A 242 10.63 -2.48 -1.95
CA ASN A 242 10.65 -3.23 -3.21
C ASN A 242 11.95 -2.99 -3.99
N ASN A 243 12.16 -3.75 -5.08
CA ASN A 243 13.26 -3.43 -6.00
C ASN A 243 13.04 -2.06 -6.63
N PHE A 244 14.09 -1.23 -6.61
CA PHE A 244 13.97 0.19 -6.95
C PHE A 244 13.47 0.41 -8.38
N ASP A 245 13.87 -0.42 -9.33
CA ASP A 245 13.39 -0.36 -10.72
C ASP A 245 11.86 -0.45 -10.80
N ALA A 246 11.22 -1.33 -10.04
CA ALA A 246 9.76 -1.47 -10.02
C ALA A 246 9.09 -0.21 -9.45
N THR A 247 9.62 0.31 -8.34
CA THR A 247 9.14 1.56 -7.72
C THR A 247 9.27 2.73 -8.69
N LEU A 248 10.44 2.91 -9.31
CA LEU A 248 10.69 3.98 -10.28
C LEU A 248 9.76 3.88 -11.49
N ASN A 249 9.54 2.67 -11.98
CA ASN A 249 8.67 2.41 -13.11
C ASN A 249 7.20 2.74 -12.82
N ALA A 250 6.71 2.39 -11.62
CA ALA A 250 5.38 2.80 -11.17
C ALA A 250 5.26 4.32 -11.06
N MET A 251 6.27 5.00 -10.51
CA MET A 251 6.29 6.48 -10.44
C MET A 251 6.27 7.12 -11.83
N LYS A 252 7.04 6.60 -12.80
CA LYS A 252 7.04 7.11 -14.18
C LYS A 252 5.66 6.98 -14.83
N ILE A 253 4.99 5.84 -14.65
CA ILE A 253 3.63 5.60 -15.19
C ILE A 253 2.63 6.54 -14.51
N ALA A 254 2.64 6.64 -13.17
CA ALA A 254 1.78 7.54 -12.42
C ALA A 254 1.95 9.00 -12.84
N SER A 255 3.20 9.46 -13.00
CA SER A 255 3.53 10.81 -13.45
C SER A 255 2.97 11.08 -14.86
N ALA A 256 3.14 10.15 -15.80
CA ALA A 256 2.58 10.27 -17.16
C ALA A 256 1.04 10.28 -17.17
N LEU A 257 0.39 9.62 -16.21
CA LEU A 257 -1.05 9.61 -16.03
C LEU A 257 -1.58 10.83 -15.27
N GLY A 258 -0.71 11.65 -14.67
CA GLY A 258 -1.11 12.76 -13.80
C GLY A 258 -1.67 12.33 -12.45
N VAL A 259 -1.32 11.13 -12.00
CA VAL A 259 -1.63 10.59 -10.67
C VAL A 259 -0.62 11.17 -9.67
N SER A 260 -1.09 11.63 -8.50
CA SER A 260 -0.18 12.20 -7.51
C SER A 260 0.69 11.12 -6.87
N ILE A 261 1.98 11.41 -6.65
CA ILE A 261 2.96 10.44 -6.14
C ILE A 261 3.38 10.83 -4.73
N ILE A 262 3.08 9.94 -3.78
CA ILE A 262 3.56 10.01 -2.40
C ILE A 262 4.64 8.95 -2.20
N VAL A 263 5.78 9.34 -1.66
CA VAL A 263 6.88 8.43 -1.31
C VAL A 263 7.13 8.49 0.20
N ASN A 264 7.02 7.35 0.87
CA ASN A 264 7.65 7.18 2.17
C ASN A 264 9.05 6.58 1.94
N PRO A 265 10.14 7.34 2.16
CA PRO A 265 11.49 6.95 1.79
C PRO A 265 12.12 5.96 2.78
N ALA A 266 11.33 5.01 3.29
CA ALA A 266 11.70 4.04 4.30
C ALA A 266 11.70 2.61 3.72
N PRO A 267 12.74 1.80 4.01
CA PRO A 267 14.06 2.22 4.49
C PRO A 267 14.76 3.10 3.42
N TYR A 268 15.70 3.94 3.82
CA TYR A 268 16.38 4.83 2.88
C TYR A 268 17.17 4.05 1.82
N SER A 269 16.99 4.42 0.54
CA SER A 269 17.89 4.06 -0.56
C SER A 269 18.37 5.31 -1.28
N HIS A 270 19.67 5.39 -1.55
CA HIS A 270 20.30 6.48 -2.30
C HIS A 270 19.80 6.57 -3.75
N GLU A 271 19.24 5.49 -4.29
CA GLU A 271 18.73 5.42 -5.65
C GLU A 271 17.57 6.40 -5.90
N ILE A 272 16.83 6.83 -4.87
CA ILE A 272 15.73 7.78 -5.03
C ILE A 272 16.18 9.21 -5.38
N LEU A 273 17.41 9.60 -5.02
CA LEU A 273 17.90 10.98 -5.11
C LEU A 273 17.77 11.59 -6.52
N PRO A 274 18.15 10.90 -7.62
CA PRO A 274 18.02 11.44 -8.98
C PRO A 274 16.56 11.57 -9.46
N HIS A 275 15.60 11.02 -8.72
CA HIS A 275 14.21 10.87 -9.12
C HIS A 275 13.23 11.66 -8.25
N LEU A 276 13.73 12.46 -7.30
CA LEU A 276 12.90 13.28 -6.40
C LEU A 276 11.99 14.28 -7.13
N SER A 277 12.34 14.69 -8.36
CA SER A 277 11.50 15.54 -9.20
C SER A 277 10.19 14.88 -9.66
N LEU A 278 10.07 13.55 -9.57
CA LEU A 278 8.83 12.83 -9.82
C LEU A 278 7.90 12.81 -8.60
N VAL A 279 8.38 13.18 -7.42
CA VAL A 279 7.67 13.02 -6.14
C VAL A 279 6.89 14.29 -5.81
N ASP A 280 5.58 14.17 -5.59
CA ASP A 280 4.77 15.31 -5.14
C ASP A 280 4.88 15.53 -3.64
N ILE A 281 4.81 14.45 -2.86
CA ILE A 281 4.87 14.49 -1.39
C ILE A 281 5.85 13.42 -0.92
N ILE A 282 6.82 13.81 -0.09
CA ILE A 282 7.72 12.85 0.57
C ILE A 282 7.52 12.89 2.09
N THR A 283 7.48 11.72 2.73
CA THR A 283 7.21 11.59 4.17
C THR A 283 8.35 10.88 4.94
N PRO A 284 9.55 11.48 5.03
CA PRO A 284 10.64 10.91 5.81
C PRO A 284 10.42 11.09 7.32
N ASN A 285 10.98 10.20 8.13
CA ASN A 285 11.31 10.51 9.53
C ASN A 285 12.60 11.32 9.64
N GLU A 286 13.06 11.60 10.87
CA GLU A 286 14.30 12.34 11.13
C GLU A 286 15.51 11.69 10.47
N THR A 287 15.66 10.37 10.62
CA THR A 287 16.79 9.60 10.05
C THR A 287 16.80 9.66 8.52
N GLU A 288 15.66 9.40 7.89
CA GLU A 288 15.51 9.43 6.43
C GLU A 288 15.68 10.85 5.89
N ALA A 289 15.19 11.87 6.61
CA ALA A 289 15.37 13.27 6.25
C ALA A 289 16.85 13.66 6.32
N SER A 290 17.60 13.15 7.30
CA SER A 290 19.05 13.34 7.37
C SER A 290 19.78 12.70 6.20
N LEU A 291 19.44 11.46 5.86
CA LEU A 291 20.05 10.76 4.75
C LEU A 291 19.72 11.42 3.39
N LEU A 292 18.48 11.88 3.22
CA LEU A 292 18.04 12.57 2.01
C LEU A 292 18.64 13.96 1.86
N SER A 293 18.79 14.72 2.94
CA SER A 293 19.28 16.11 2.88
C SER A 293 20.79 16.22 3.02
N GLY A 294 21.44 15.26 3.68
CA GLY A 294 22.82 15.40 4.18
C GLY A 294 22.93 16.25 5.44
N ILE A 295 21.82 16.60 6.10
CA ILE A 295 21.77 17.42 7.32
C ILE A 295 21.21 16.57 8.45
N GLU A 296 21.99 16.37 9.52
CA GLU A 296 21.52 15.68 10.71
C GLU A 296 20.32 16.42 11.34
N VAL A 297 19.19 15.71 11.51
CA VAL A 297 17.93 16.24 12.02
C VAL A 297 17.79 15.81 13.47
N THR A 298 17.91 16.78 14.37
CA THR A 298 17.83 16.58 15.82
C THR A 298 16.83 17.52 16.49
N ASP A 299 16.35 18.54 15.77
CA ASP A 299 15.44 19.57 16.27
C ASP A 299 14.64 20.20 15.11
N TRP A 300 13.68 21.08 15.44
CA TRP A 300 12.89 21.80 14.44
C TRP A 300 13.72 22.66 13.48
N LYS A 301 14.87 23.17 13.94
CA LYS A 301 15.71 24.06 13.13
C LYS A 301 16.45 23.29 12.04
N SER A 302 17.03 22.15 12.40
CA SER A 302 17.66 21.20 11.48
C SER A 302 16.65 20.56 10.55
N ALA A 303 15.45 20.19 11.05
CA ALA A 303 14.35 19.71 10.22
C ALA A 303 13.93 20.71 9.14
N LYS A 304 13.81 22.01 9.47
CA LYS A 304 13.49 23.06 8.49
C LYS A 304 14.54 23.18 7.38
N LYS A 305 15.82 23.09 7.73
CA LYS A 305 16.92 23.09 6.75
C LYS A 305 16.87 21.84 5.87
N ALA A 306 16.71 20.66 6.47
CA ALA A 306 16.61 19.40 5.74
C ALA A 306 15.42 19.42 4.76
N ALA A 307 14.25 19.92 5.18
CA ALA A 307 13.09 20.04 4.32
C ALA A 307 13.33 20.96 3.12
N GLN A 308 14.05 22.08 3.31
CA GLN A 308 14.44 22.97 2.22
C GLN A 308 15.38 22.31 1.23
N GLU A 309 16.41 21.60 1.71
CA GLU A 309 17.35 20.85 0.86
C GLU A 309 16.63 19.77 0.04
N ILE A 310 15.73 19.02 0.67
CA ILE A 310 14.95 17.97 0.00
C ILE A 310 14.04 18.57 -1.08
N ALA A 311 13.34 19.66 -0.77
CA ALA A 311 12.51 20.35 -1.76
C ALA A 311 13.34 20.96 -2.89
N GLY A 312 14.55 21.45 -2.60
CA GLY A 312 15.52 21.94 -3.58
C GLY A 312 15.94 20.88 -4.61
N LYS A 313 15.78 19.59 -4.30
CA LYS A 313 16.02 18.46 -5.21
C LYS A 313 14.82 18.12 -6.11
N GLY A 314 13.71 18.84 -5.98
CA GLY A 314 12.57 18.76 -6.90
C GLY A 314 11.25 18.29 -6.29
N VAL A 315 11.21 17.94 -5.00
CA VAL A 315 9.97 17.54 -4.32
C VAL A 315 9.08 18.77 -4.06
N LYS A 316 7.78 18.67 -4.34
CA LYS A 316 6.84 19.79 -4.15
C LYS A 316 6.50 20.04 -2.68
N THR A 317 6.30 18.96 -1.92
CA THR A 317 5.91 18.99 -0.51
C THR A 317 6.78 18.03 0.29
N VAL A 318 7.38 18.52 1.37
CA VAL A 318 8.16 17.70 2.30
C VAL A 318 7.46 17.66 3.65
N ILE A 319 7.17 16.47 4.16
CA ILE A 319 6.55 16.27 5.48
C ILE A 319 7.47 15.41 6.33
N ILE A 320 8.23 16.03 7.23
CA ILE A 320 9.15 15.31 8.13
C ILE A 320 8.39 14.95 9.41
N THR A 321 8.23 13.65 9.69
CA THR A 321 7.70 13.21 10.98
C THR A 321 8.79 13.33 12.05
N MET A 322 8.44 13.90 13.21
CA MET A 322 9.35 14.21 14.32
C MET A 322 8.93 13.45 15.60
N GLY A 323 8.56 12.17 15.46
CA GLY A 323 8.07 11.33 16.55
C GLY A 323 6.97 11.98 17.40
N ASN A 324 7.24 12.11 18.71
CA ASN A 324 6.31 12.71 19.68
C ASN A 324 6.17 14.24 19.57
N GLN A 325 6.92 14.90 18.69
CA GLN A 325 6.78 16.33 18.43
C GLN A 325 5.75 16.62 17.33
N GLY A 326 5.41 15.61 16.52
CA GLY A 326 4.42 15.69 15.45
C GLY A 326 5.07 15.69 14.06
N ALA A 327 4.76 16.68 13.22
CA ALA A 327 5.29 16.75 11.86
C ALA A 327 5.59 18.18 11.39
N LEU A 328 6.66 18.34 10.63
CA LEU A 328 7.00 19.56 9.91
C LEU A 328 6.55 19.45 8.45
N ILE A 329 5.80 20.42 7.96
CA ILE A 329 5.39 20.53 6.56
C ILE A 329 6.16 21.68 5.92
N TYR A 330 6.79 21.42 4.77
CA TYR A 330 7.33 22.45 3.88
C TYR A 330 6.63 22.36 2.53
N GLU A 331 5.82 23.37 2.22
CA GLU A 331 5.02 23.47 1.00
C GLU A 331 4.99 24.94 0.55
N ASN A 332 5.13 25.20 -0.75
CA ASN A 332 5.03 26.55 -1.31
C ASN A 332 5.97 27.58 -0.62
N GLN A 333 7.21 27.17 -0.31
CA GLN A 333 8.21 27.97 0.42
C GLN A 333 7.78 28.41 1.82
N ARG A 334 6.81 27.72 2.43
CA ARG A 334 6.30 28.01 3.76
C ARG A 334 6.38 26.78 4.65
N PHE A 335 6.62 27.02 5.93
CA PHE A 335 6.62 26.00 6.96
C PHE A 335 5.31 25.99 7.73
N TYR A 336 4.84 24.79 8.06
CA TYR A 336 3.76 24.56 9.00
C TYR A 336 4.18 23.45 9.95
N GLU A 337 3.87 23.62 11.22
CA GLU A 337 4.13 22.62 12.25
C GLU A 337 2.78 22.05 12.68
N VAL A 338 2.71 20.72 12.77
CA VAL A 338 1.55 19.99 13.29
C VAL A 338 2.03 19.31 14.56
N SER A 339 1.56 19.76 15.71
CA SER A 339 1.89 19.12 16.98
C SER A 339 1.37 17.68 17.03
N ALA A 340 2.10 16.80 17.71
CA ALA A 340 1.59 15.48 18.01
C ALA A 340 0.34 15.57 18.89
N PHE A 341 -0.57 14.63 18.71
CA PHE A 341 -1.71 14.47 19.60
C PHE A 341 -1.27 13.68 20.84
N PRO A 342 -1.72 14.05 22.06
CA PRO A 342 -1.42 13.29 23.26
C PRO A 342 -1.86 11.84 23.10
N ALA A 343 -0.97 10.91 23.45
CA ALA A 343 -1.21 9.47 23.38
C ALA A 343 -0.45 8.74 24.48
N VAL A 344 -1.04 7.64 24.97
CA VAL A 344 -0.35 6.69 25.86
C VAL A 344 0.25 5.61 24.97
N ALA A 345 1.55 5.71 24.69
CA ALA A 345 2.23 4.78 23.80
C ALA A 345 2.30 3.38 24.42
N VAL A 346 1.64 2.43 23.77
CA VAL A 346 1.68 0.99 24.07
C VAL A 346 2.68 0.30 23.13
N ASP A 347 2.59 0.59 21.84
CA ASP A 347 3.49 0.07 20.80
C ASP A 347 3.65 1.11 19.70
N THR A 348 4.89 1.54 19.43
CA THR A 348 5.17 2.54 18.38
C THR A 348 5.43 1.92 17.01
N THR A 349 5.38 0.59 16.90
CA THR A 349 5.62 -0.15 15.67
C THR A 349 4.56 0.19 14.63
N GLY A 350 5.00 0.60 13.44
CA GLY A 350 4.09 0.99 12.36
C GLY A 350 3.48 2.39 12.50
N ALA A 351 3.87 3.21 13.48
CA ALA A 351 3.36 4.58 13.63
C ALA A 351 3.59 5.45 12.37
N GLY A 352 4.76 5.32 11.75
CA GLY A 352 5.07 5.98 10.47
C GLY A 352 4.21 5.46 9.32
N ASP A 353 3.96 4.15 9.26
CA ASP A 353 3.08 3.54 8.26
C ASP A 353 1.61 4.01 8.44
N ALA A 354 1.15 4.09 9.69
CA ALA A 354 -0.15 4.62 10.05
C ALA A 354 -0.30 6.08 9.63
N PHE A 355 0.71 6.92 9.90
CA PHE A 355 0.76 8.31 9.47
C PHE A 355 0.69 8.42 7.94
N THR A 356 1.57 7.73 7.21
CA THR A 356 1.65 7.84 5.75
C THR A 356 0.37 7.31 5.08
N GLY A 357 -0.20 6.19 5.54
CA GLY A 357 -1.45 5.65 5.00
C GLY A 357 -2.63 6.61 5.21
N ALA A 358 -2.76 7.17 6.42
CA ALA A 358 -3.81 8.14 6.74
C ALA A 358 -3.66 9.47 5.98
N LEU A 359 -2.43 9.98 5.85
CA LEU A 359 -2.11 11.14 5.03
C LEU A 359 -2.53 10.90 3.58
N THR A 360 -2.16 9.74 3.02
CA THR A 360 -2.45 9.35 1.65
C THR A 360 -3.95 9.31 1.40
N ALA A 361 -4.73 8.72 2.31
CA ALA A 361 -6.19 8.70 2.21
C ALA A 361 -6.80 10.12 2.18
N ALA A 362 -6.31 11.01 3.05
CA ALA A 362 -6.78 12.40 3.10
C ALA A 362 -6.42 13.19 1.83
N VAL A 363 -5.20 13.02 1.31
CA VAL A 363 -4.76 13.65 0.06
C VAL A 363 -5.58 13.13 -1.14
N ALA A 364 -5.81 11.82 -1.22
CA ALA A 364 -6.61 11.20 -2.27
C ALA A 364 -8.08 11.64 -2.28
N SER A 365 -8.57 12.11 -1.12
CA SER A 365 -9.90 12.70 -0.95
C SER A 365 -9.94 14.22 -1.19
N GLY A 366 -8.82 14.82 -1.64
CA GLY A 366 -8.75 16.23 -2.03
C GLY A 366 -8.61 17.22 -0.87
N GLN A 367 -8.24 16.75 0.32
CA GLN A 367 -7.99 17.61 1.48
C GLN A 367 -6.71 18.42 1.31
N SER A 368 -6.62 19.55 2.02
CA SER A 368 -5.37 20.34 2.05
C SER A 368 -4.26 19.57 2.77
N ILE A 369 -2.99 19.78 2.38
CA ILE A 369 -1.83 19.12 2.99
C ILE A 369 -1.79 19.31 4.51
N ARG A 370 -2.08 20.53 5.00
CA ARG A 370 -2.08 20.80 6.45
C ARG A 370 -3.16 19.99 7.18
N TRP A 371 -4.36 19.95 6.61
CA TRP A 371 -5.44 19.16 7.19
C TRP A 371 -5.10 17.67 7.15
N ALA A 372 -4.59 17.17 6.02
CA ALA A 372 -4.20 15.78 5.84
C ALA A 372 -3.11 15.34 6.84
N ALA A 373 -2.08 16.17 7.05
CA ALA A 373 -1.04 15.92 8.04
C ALA A 373 -1.58 15.97 9.47
N THR A 374 -2.50 16.89 9.78
CA THR A 374 -3.17 16.95 11.10
C THR A 374 -3.97 15.69 11.38
N TYR A 375 -4.75 15.23 10.40
CA TYR A 375 -5.48 13.97 10.48
C TYR A 375 -4.54 12.77 10.63
N ALA A 376 -3.44 12.74 9.88
CA ALA A 376 -2.44 11.69 9.97
C ALA A 376 -1.75 11.65 11.35
N CYS A 377 -1.42 12.80 11.95
CA CYS A 377 -0.92 12.87 13.32
C CYS A 377 -1.93 12.31 14.34
N ALA A 378 -3.21 12.66 14.20
CA ALA A 378 -4.27 12.12 15.06
C ALA A 378 -4.43 10.60 14.88
N PHE A 379 -4.41 10.12 13.63
CA PHE A 379 -4.45 8.70 13.30
C PHE A 379 -3.28 7.94 13.92
N ALA A 380 -2.05 8.42 13.72
CA ALA A 380 -0.85 7.81 14.29
C ALA A 380 -0.88 7.80 15.83
N SER A 381 -1.37 8.87 16.46
CA SER A 381 -1.52 8.93 17.93
C SER A 381 -2.45 7.84 18.48
N LEU A 382 -3.51 7.49 17.75
CA LEU A 382 -4.41 6.41 18.12
C LEU A 382 -3.85 5.03 17.78
N ALA A 383 -3.00 4.93 16.75
CA ALA A 383 -2.33 3.69 16.38
C ALA A 383 -1.30 3.28 17.45
N VAL A 384 -0.54 4.24 18.00
CA VAL A 384 0.46 3.92 19.04
C VAL A 384 -0.14 3.53 20.40
N GLU A 385 -1.43 3.77 20.62
CA GLU A 385 -2.18 3.33 21.81
C GLU A 385 -2.59 1.85 21.74
N ARG A 386 -2.22 1.14 20.67
CA ARG A 386 -2.64 -0.24 20.38
C ARG A 386 -1.42 -1.12 20.14
N GLU A 387 -1.53 -2.39 20.51
CA GLU A 387 -0.50 -3.39 20.21
C GLU A 387 -0.55 -3.83 18.75
N GLY A 388 0.62 -3.88 18.11
CA GLY A 388 0.83 -4.43 16.77
C GLY A 388 0.49 -3.48 15.63
N ALA A 389 1.34 -3.48 14.60
CA ALA A 389 1.21 -2.60 13.43
C ALA A 389 -0.08 -2.79 12.61
N ALA A 390 -0.75 -3.95 12.71
CA ALA A 390 -1.99 -4.23 11.98
C ALA A 390 -3.27 -3.76 12.71
N ASN A 391 -3.18 -3.30 13.96
CA ASN A 391 -4.34 -2.88 14.75
C ASN A 391 -4.64 -1.38 14.55
N MET A 392 -5.05 -1.01 13.34
CA MET A 392 -5.25 0.39 12.96
C MET A 392 -6.58 0.98 13.48
N PRO A 393 -6.61 2.25 13.91
CA PRO A 393 -7.83 2.94 14.34
C PRO A 393 -8.80 3.16 13.19
N SER A 394 -10.09 3.30 13.50
CA SER A 394 -11.11 3.66 12.51
C SER A 394 -11.17 5.16 12.26
N HIS A 395 -11.62 5.54 11.07
CA HIS A 395 -11.90 6.93 10.68
C HIS A 395 -12.69 7.72 11.75
N GLU A 396 -13.75 7.13 12.32
CA GLU A 396 -14.61 7.79 13.32
C GLU A 396 -13.85 8.13 14.61
N GLN A 397 -12.95 7.25 15.06
CA GLN A 397 -12.12 7.48 16.24
C GLN A 397 -11.18 8.67 16.04
N VAL A 398 -10.65 8.83 14.82
CA VAL A 398 -9.78 9.95 14.46
C VAL A 398 -10.55 11.27 14.46
N LEU A 399 -11.76 11.29 13.90
CA LEU A 399 -12.62 12.48 13.95
C LEU A 399 -12.95 12.88 15.39
N HIS A 400 -13.22 11.90 16.25
CA HIS A 400 -13.43 12.16 17.68
C HIS A 400 -12.18 12.78 18.32
N ARG A 401 -10.98 12.22 18.10
CA ARG A 401 -9.69 12.76 18.59
C ARG A 401 -9.48 14.21 18.13
N LEU A 402 -9.71 14.50 16.85
CA LEU A 402 -9.61 15.86 16.30
C LEU A 402 -10.56 16.85 16.99
N SER A 403 -11.79 16.43 17.28
CA SER A 403 -12.80 17.30 17.91
C SER A 403 -12.47 17.70 19.36
N GLN A 404 -11.73 16.86 20.08
CA GLN A 404 -11.37 17.12 21.48
C GLN A 404 -10.22 18.12 21.60
N THR A 405 -9.28 18.12 20.66
CA THR A 405 -8.12 19.02 20.67
C THR A 405 -8.48 20.45 20.27
N VAL A 406 -9.57 20.68 19.54
CA VAL A 406 -10.07 22.04 19.20
C VAL A 406 -10.73 22.75 20.40
N ARG A 407 -11.03 22.02 21.48
CA ARG A 407 -11.70 22.55 22.68
C ARG A 407 -10.76 22.86 23.86
N GLN A 408 -9.44 22.66 23.67
CA GLN A 408 -8.39 23.08 24.61
C GLN A 408 -7.64 24.25 24.00
#